data_AF-A0A397T4R8-F1
#
_entry.id   AF-A0A397T4R8-F1
#
_cell.length_a   1.000
_cell.length_b   1.000
_cell.length_c   1.000
_cell.angle_alpha   90.00
_cell.angle_beta   90.00
_cell.angle_gamma   90.00
#
_symmetry.space_group_name_H-M   'P 1'
#
loop_
_entity.id
_entity.type
_entity.pdbx_description
1 polymer ?
#
loop_
_entity_poly.entity_id
_entity_poly.type
_entity_poly.pdbx_seq_one_letter_code
_entity_poly.pdbx_strand_id
1 'polypeptide(L)' 'MPSCKEMRQELVNCMLKSDCVLIKRHTVKECLQPEHAEDVPKECQSIRKSFFECRRGLATNHKVHSNDGYAIVS' A
#
# COMPACT_ATOMS: atom_id res chain seq x y z
N MET A 1 -13.40 -2.73 10.13
CA MET A 1 -12.57 -1.75 9.39
C MET A 1 -11.13 -1.98 9.86
N PRO A 2 -10.21 -2.43 8.99
CA PRO A 2 -8.82 -2.64 9.40
C PRO A 2 -8.17 -1.31 9.78
N SER A 3 -7.37 -1.32 10.85
CA SER A 3 -6.61 -0.14 11.27
C SER A 3 -5.41 0.11 10.34
N CYS A 4 -4.84 1.33 10.32
CA CYS A 4 -3.64 1.62 9.51
C CYS A 4 -2.47 0.67 9.81
N LYS A 5 -2.40 0.14 11.04
CA LYS A 5 -1.42 -0.88 11.44
C LYS A 5 -1.65 -2.23 10.73
N GLU A 6 -2.90 -2.67 10.65
CA GLU A 6 -3.26 -3.91 9.95
C GLU A 6 -3.01 -3.79 8.45
N MET A 7 -3.38 -2.65 7.85
CA MET A 7 -3.08 -2.39 6.43
C MET A 7 -1.58 -2.38 6.16
N ARG A 8 -0.76 -1.89 7.10
CA ARG A 8 0.70 -1.96 7.00
C ARG A 8 1.19 -3.41 7.03
N GLN A 9 0.65 -4.24 7.92
CA GLN A 9 1.02 -5.64 8.00
C GLN A 9 0.64 -6.39 6.73
N GLU A 10 -0.56 -6.14 6.20
CA GLU A 10 -1.01 -6.74 4.94
C GLU A 10 -0.14 -6.30 3.76
N LEU A 11 0.22 -5.02 3.69
CA LEU A 11 1.14 -4.52 2.67
C LEU A 11 2.50 -5.20 2.74
N VAL A 12 3.05 -5.35 3.94
CA VAL A 12 4.34 -6.03 4.16
C VAL A 12 4.22 -7.51 3.76
N ASN A 13 3.18 -8.22 4.22
CA ASN A 13 2.93 -9.61 3.86
C ASN A 13 2.82 -9.79 2.34
N CYS A 14 2.12 -8.88 1.67
CA CYS A 14 1.97 -8.90 0.22
C CYS A 14 3.32 -8.73 -0.47
N MET A 15 4.12 -7.75 -0.03
CA MET A 15 5.46 -7.50 -0.58
C MET A 15 6.42 -8.65 -0.33
N LEU A 16 6.36 -9.30 0.84
CA LEU A 16 7.20 -10.48 1.13
C LEU A 16 6.93 -11.65 0.17
N LYS A 17 5.75 -11.69 -0.46
CA LYS A 17 5.36 -12.70 -1.46
C LYS A 17 5.58 -12.23 -2.89
N SER A 18 5.96 -10.98 -3.14
CA SER A 18 6.17 -10.47 -4.49
C SER A 18 7.55 -10.79 -5.04
N ASP A 19 7.68 -10.75 -6.37
CA ASP A 19 8.94 -10.98 -7.05
C ASP A 19 10.02 -9.96 -6.65
N CYS A 20 9.64 -8.73 -6.30
CA CYS A 20 10.57 -7.73 -5.78
C CYS A 20 11.34 -8.22 -4.52
N VAL A 21 10.70 -8.93 -3.59
CA VAL A 21 11.40 -9.47 -2.41
C VAL A 21 11.94 -10.88 -2.68
N LEU A 22 11.15 -11.75 -3.31
CA LEU A 22 11.51 -13.15 -3.51
C LEU A 22 12.60 -13.34 -4.55
N ILE A 23 12.49 -12.64 -5.69
CA ILE A 23 13.38 -12.79 -6.85
C ILE A 23 14.48 -11.73 -6.82
N LYS A 24 14.12 -10.44 -6.69
CA LYS A 24 15.10 -9.34 -6.70
C LYS A 24 15.86 -9.21 -5.38
N ARG A 25 15.37 -9.83 -4.29
CA ARG A 25 15.95 -9.73 -2.93
C ARG A 25 15.99 -8.30 -2.38
N HIS A 26 15.12 -7.43 -2.86
CA HIS A 26 15.02 -6.06 -2.36
C HIS A 26 14.30 -6.04 -1.02
N THR A 27 14.55 -5.00 -0.23
CA THR A 27 13.78 -4.82 1.00
C THR A 27 12.38 -4.33 0.67
N VAL A 28 11.39 -4.62 1.53
CA VAL A 28 10.02 -4.11 1.37
C VAL A 28 9.99 -2.59 1.19
N LYS A 29 10.91 -1.86 1.84
CA LYS A 29 11.04 -0.42 1.70
C LYS A 29 11.44 -0.01 0.28
N GLU A 30 12.34 -0.75 -0.35
CA GLU A 30 12.72 -0.53 -1.75
C GLU A 30 11.58 -0.91 -2.69
N CYS A 31 10.91 -2.03 -2.46
CA CYS A 31 9.73 -2.42 -3.25
C CYS A 31 8.59 -1.39 -3.21
N LEU A 32 8.56 -0.50 -2.22
CA LEU A 32 7.60 0.59 -2.16
C LEU A 32 7.95 1.76 -3.09
N GLN A 33 9.18 1.82 -3.60
CA GLN A 33 9.64 2.84 -4.55
C GLN A 33 8.97 2.66 -5.92
N PRO A 34 8.71 3.76 -6.65
CA PRO A 34 8.09 3.70 -7.98
C PRO A 34 8.93 2.92 -9.00
N GLU A 35 10.25 2.87 -8.82
CA GLU A 35 11.18 2.13 -9.67
C GLU A 35 10.98 0.60 -9.64
N HIS A 36 10.41 0.07 -8.55
CA HIS A 36 10.11 -1.36 -8.40
C HIS A 36 8.62 -1.67 -8.48
N ALA A 37 7.80 -0.70 -8.90
CA ALA A 37 6.36 -0.88 -9.00
C ALA A 37 5.96 -1.94 -10.05
N GLU A 38 6.82 -2.19 -11.04
CA GLU A 38 6.63 -3.26 -12.03
C GLU A 38 6.81 -4.67 -11.44
N ASP A 39 7.74 -4.82 -10.50
CA ASP A 39 8.03 -6.09 -9.80
C ASP A 39 7.04 -6.36 -8.63
N VAL A 40 6.04 -5.49 -8.46
CA VAL A 40 5.04 -5.58 -7.39
C VAL A 40 3.65 -5.84 -8.00
N PRO A 41 2.98 -6.93 -7.60
CA PRO A 41 1.69 -7.29 -8.17
C PRO A 41 0.61 -6.24 -7.85
N LYS A 42 -0.36 -6.11 -8.76
CA LYS A 42 -1.45 -5.12 -8.65
C LYS A 42 -2.22 -5.21 -7.33
N GLU A 43 -2.32 -6.40 -6.76
CA GLU A 43 -2.94 -6.64 -5.45
C GLU A 43 -2.21 -5.85 -4.33
N CYS A 44 -0.88 -5.93 -4.26
CA CYS A 44 -0.09 -5.16 -3.31
C CYS A 44 -0.18 -3.66 -3.58
N GLN A 45 -0.30 -3.25 -4.85
CA GLN A 45 -0.47 -1.83 -5.20
C GLN A 45 -1.79 -1.25 -4.69
N SER A 46 -2.87 -2.04 -4.70
CA SER A 46 -4.15 -1.65 -4.10
C SER A 46 -4.03 -1.44 -2.59
N ILE A 47 -3.39 -2.38 -1.88
CA ILE A 47 -3.14 -2.25 -0.44
C ILE A 47 -2.23 -1.04 -0.16
N ARG A 48 -1.23 -0.78 -1.01
CA ARG A 48 -0.33 0.37 -0.92
C ARG A 48 -1.13 1.67 -0.95
N LYS A 49 -2.04 1.83 -1.92
CA LYS A 49 -2.92 3.00 -2.02
C LYS A 49 -3.73 3.19 -0.74
N SER A 50 -4.42 2.15 -0.29
CA SER A 50 -5.25 2.20 0.91
C SER A 50 -4.42 2.53 2.18
N PHE A 51 -3.20 2.01 2.31
CA PHE A 51 -2.29 2.35 3.40
C PHE A 51 -1.85 3.82 3.35
N PHE A 52 -1.55 4.35 2.16
CA PHE A 52 -1.21 5.78 2.00
C PHE A 52 -2.38 6.69 2.34
N GLU A 53 -3.61 6.33 1.94
CA GLU A 53 -4.84 7.02 2.32
C GLU A 53 -5.00 7.04 3.85
N CYS A 54 -4.84 5.87 4.49
CA CYS A 54 -4.90 5.76 5.95
C CYS A 54 -3.83 6.61 6.65
N ARG A 55 -2.60 6.59 6.13
CA ARG A 55 -1.47 7.36 6.67
C ARG A 55 -1.63 8.87 6.43
N ARG A 56 -2.20 9.28 5.30
CA ARG A 56 -2.48 10.69 4.97
C ARG A 56 -3.64 11.23 5.80
N GLY A 57 -4.69 10.43 6.02
CA GLY A 57 -5.80 10.77 6.92
C GLY A 57 -5.34 11.03 8.37
N LEU A 58 -4.26 10.37 8.82
CA LEU A 58 -3.61 10.68 10.10
C LEU A 58 -2.79 11.98 10.09
N ALA A 59 -2.33 12.44 8.93
CA ALA A 59 -1.45 13.61 8.79
C ALA A 59 -2.21 14.94 8.58
N THR A 60 -3.49 14.90 8.21
CA THR A 60 -4.29 16.10 7.96
C THR A 60 -5.62 16.06 8.72
N ASN A 61 -5.77 16.92 9.73
CA ASN A 61 -7.03 17.18 10.45
C ASN A 61 -8.11 17.90 9.59
N HIS A 62 -8.17 17.65 8.29
CA HIS A 62 -9.24 18.15 7.41
C HIS A 62 -10.05 16.98 6.87
N LYS A 63 -11.11 16.65 7.63
CA LYS A 63 -12.40 16.07 7.21
C LYS A 63 -12.46 15.50 5.78
N VAL A 64 -12.55 14.18 5.67
CA VAL A 64 -13.57 13.55 4.81
C VAL A 64 -14.23 12.46 5.64
N HIS A 65 -15.55 12.61 5.81
CA HIS A 65 -16.45 11.66 6.44
C HIS A 65 -16.38 10.32 5.69
N SER A 66 -16.41 9.23 6.45
CA SER A 66 -16.38 7.84 6.00
C SER A 66 -17.28 7.55 4.79
N ASN A 67 -16.78 6.74 3.85
CA ASN A 67 -17.36 5.46 3.40
C ASN A 67 -17.30 5.26 1.87
N ASP A 68 -16.90 4.05 1.50
CA ASP A 68 -16.91 3.43 0.18
C ASP A 68 -15.85 3.84 -0.85
N GLY A 69 -15.10 2.82 -1.29
CA GLY A 69 -14.97 2.48 -2.70
C GLY A 69 -14.46 3.53 -3.69
N TYR A 70 -13.40 3.16 -4.39
CA TYR A 70 -13.11 3.65 -5.74
C TYR A 70 -12.43 5.02 -5.82
N ALA A 71 -11.10 4.98 -5.70
CA ALA A 71 -10.29 5.92 -6.47
C ALA A 71 -10.55 5.65 -7.97
N ILE A 72 -11.49 6.42 -8.53
CA ILE A 72 -11.50 6.83 -9.92
C ILE A 72 -10.06 7.20 -10.30
N VAL A 73 -9.39 6.28 -11.00
CA VAL A 73 -8.25 6.64 -11.84
C VAL A 73 -8.85 7.36 -13.04
N SER A 74 -8.41 8.60 -13.28
CA SER A 74 -8.86 9.47 -14.37
C SER A 74 -8.74 8.82 -15.75
#